data_AF-A0A820HZ57-F1
#
_entry.id   AF-A0A820HZ57-F1
#
_cell.length_a   1.000
_cell.length_b   1.000
_cell.length_c   1.000
_cell.angle_alpha   90.00
_cell.angle_beta   90.00
_cell.angle_gamma   90.00
#
_symmetry.space_group_name_H-M   'P 1'
#
loop_
_entity.id
_entity.type
_entity.pdbx_description
1 polymer ?
#
loop_
_entity_poly.entity_id
_entity_poly.type
_entity_poly.pdbx_seq_one_letter_code
_entity_poly.pdbx_strand_id
1 'polypeptide(L)'
;ESNSPTTAAIKVEHPFTHPLLPPIDACVRAENGIYHVYILNERKQWILANYKYINYDEFIKDFTLISKMIVDGPLQSFCHRRLQYLKTKHELHTLLNEVKEWSEAKSASHRDFYNVRKVDTHIHAVAAMHQKTSLNFMKKKAEIPSDM
;
A
#
# COMPACT_ATOMS: atom_id res chain seq x y z
N GLU A 1 32.26 7.32 -41.02
CA GLU A 1 30.85 7.67 -40.73
C GLU A 1 30.22 6.51 -39.98
N SER A 2 30.10 6.61 -38.65
CA SER A 2 29.53 5.57 -37.79
C SER A 2 28.24 6.11 -37.17
N ASN A 3 27.10 5.78 -37.77
CA ASN A 3 25.78 6.11 -37.24
C ASN A 3 25.49 5.24 -36.02
N SER A 4 25.58 5.83 -34.83
CA SER A 4 24.94 5.30 -33.63
C SER A 4 23.42 5.44 -33.77
N PRO A 5 22.62 4.48 -33.27
CA PRO A 5 21.18 4.62 -33.28
C PRO A 5 20.82 5.69 -32.25
N THR A 6 20.32 6.82 -32.72
CA THR A 6 19.71 7.86 -31.89
C THR A 6 18.55 7.23 -31.13
N THR A 7 18.76 6.95 -29.84
CA THR A 7 17.68 6.58 -28.91
C THR A 7 16.67 7.70 -28.96
N ALA A 8 15.52 7.46 -29.61
CA ALA A 8 14.43 8.40 -29.63
C ALA A 8 14.09 8.75 -28.18
N ALA A 9 14.25 10.02 -27.82
CA ALA A 9 13.86 10.52 -26.51
C ALA A 9 12.36 10.21 -26.34
N ILE A 10 12.05 9.21 -25.50
CA ILE A 10 10.70 8.99 -25.03
C ILE A 10 10.30 10.31 -24.38
N LYS A 11 9.34 11.03 -24.97
CA LYS A 11 8.70 12.16 -24.31
C LYS A 11 8.07 11.59 -23.05
N VAL A 12 8.75 11.75 -21.92
CA VAL A 12 8.19 11.47 -20.61
C VAL A 12 7.17 12.56 -20.38
N GLU A 13 5.94 12.34 -20.85
CA GLU A 13 4.81 13.16 -20.42
C GLU A 13 4.74 13.11 -18.90
N HIS A 14 4.44 14.25 -18.29
CA HIS A 14 4.41 14.35 -16.84
C HIS A 14 3.39 13.32 -16.29
N PRO A 15 3.76 12.47 -15.31
CA PRO A 15 2.99 11.29 -14.92
C PRO A 15 1.60 11.59 -14.34
N PHE A 16 1.32 12.85 -14.03
CA PHE A 16 0.03 13.32 -13.53
C PHE A 16 -0.83 14.04 -14.58
N THR A 17 -0.43 14.01 -15.85
CA THR A 17 -1.09 14.75 -16.95
C THR A 17 -1.86 13.82 -17.89
N HIS A 18 -2.26 12.64 -17.41
CA HIS A 18 -3.03 11.69 -18.21
C HIS A 18 -4.43 12.25 -18.52
N PRO A 19 -4.87 12.21 -19.79
CA PRO A 19 -6.20 12.66 -20.17
C PRO A 19 -7.27 11.78 -19.52
N LEU A 20 -8.39 12.39 -19.16
CA LEU A 20 -9.55 11.65 -18.65
C LEU A 20 -10.07 10.72 -19.75
N LEU A 21 -10.34 9.47 -19.37
CA LEU A 21 -10.98 8.49 -20.25
C LEU A 21 -12.41 8.95 -20.59
N PRO A 22 -12.92 8.62 -21.80
CA PRO A 22 -14.29 8.95 -22.18
C PRO A 22 -15.32 8.26 -21.26
N PRO A 23 -16.52 8.85 -21.08
CA PRO A 23 -17.58 8.24 -20.29
C PRO A 23 -17.97 6.86 -20.83
N ILE A 24 -18.23 5.92 -19.92
CA ILE A 24 -18.71 4.57 -20.23
C ILE A 24 -20.19 4.50 -19.84
N ASP A 25 -21.03 3.92 -20.71
CA ASP A 25 -22.44 3.63 -20.43
C ASP A 25 -22.57 2.46 -19.44
N ALA A 26 -22.31 2.76 -18.16
CA ALA A 26 -22.39 1.83 -17.05
C ALA A 26 -23.36 2.37 -15.98
N CYS A 27 -24.10 1.47 -15.33
CA CYS A 27 -24.88 1.80 -14.14
C CYS A 27 -24.43 0.94 -12.96
N VAL A 28 -24.45 1.53 -11.77
CA VAL A 28 -24.06 0.85 -10.52
C VAL A 28 -25.32 0.62 -9.70
N ARG A 29 -25.49 -0.60 -9.17
CA ARG A 29 -26.60 -0.93 -8.25
C ARG A 29 -26.06 -1.61 -7.02
N ALA A 30 -26.60 -1.26 -5.86
CA ALA A 30 -26.29 -1.92 -4.61
C ALA A 30 -27.27 -3.08 -4.38
N GLU A 31 -26.74 -4.30 -4.25
CA GLU A 31 -27.50 -5.50 -3.93
C GLU A 31 -26.88 -6.12 -2.67
N ASN A 32 -27.65 -6.23 -1.59
CA ASN A 32 -27.17 -6.74 -0.29
C ASN A 32 -25.90 -6.02 0.24
N GLY A 33 -25.74 -4.73 -0.07
CA GLY A 33 -24.57 -3.93 0.32
C GLY A 33 -23.33 -4.10 -0.58
N ILE A 34 -23.41 -4.95 -1.61
CA ILE A 34 -22.38 -5.12 -2.64
C ILE A 34 -22.76 -4.29 -3.86
N TYR A 35 -21.81 -3.50 -4.37
CA TYR A 35 -22.01 -2.72 -5.59
C TYR A 35 -21.72 -3.56 -6.82
N HIS A 36 -22.72 -3.74 -7.67
CA HIS A 36 -22.63 -4.41 -8.95
C HIS A 36 -22.62 -3.38 -10.08
N VAL A 37 -21.70 -3.56 -11.03
CA VAL A 37 -21.60 -2.73 -12.23
C VAL A 37 -22.31 -3.44 -13.37
N TYR A 38 -23.21 -2.73 -14.03
CA TYR A 38 -23.94 -3.20 -15.20
C TYR A 38 -23.52 -2.38 -16.42
N ILE A 39 -23.17 -3.04 -17.51
CA ILE A 39 -22.73 -2.40 -18.77
C ILE A 39 -23.84 -2.55 -19.81
N LEU A 40 -24.03 -1.53 -20.63
CA LEU A 40 -24.95 -1.60 -21.75
C LEU A 40 -24.37 -2.46 -22.88
N ASN A 41 -25.03 -3.56 -23.21
CA ASN A 41 -24.64 -4.41 -24.34
C ASN A 41 -25.07 -3.77 -25.69
N GLU A 42 -24.54 -4.26 -26.81
CA GLU A 42 -24.90 -3.85 -28.18
C GLU A 42 -26.42 -3.92 -28.45
N ARG A 43 -27.13 -4.80 -27.72
CA ARG A 43 -28.60 -4.95 -27.75
C ARG A 43 -29.35 -3.96 -26.87
N LYS A 44 -28.69 -2.93 -26.32
CA LYS A 44 -29.25 -1.96 -25.36
C LYS A 44 -29.83 -2.59 -24.10
N GLN A 45 -29.24 -3.69 -23.62
CA GLN A 45 -29.62 -4.38 -22.39
C GLN A 45 -28.53 -4.23 -21.34
N TRP A 46 -28.93 -4.00 -20.10
CA TRP A 46 -28.02 -3.94 -18.95
C TRP A 46 -27.61 -5.36 -18.55
N ILE A 47 -26.33 -5.67 -18.70
CA ILE A 47 -25.75 -6.96 -18.29
C ILE A 47 -24.76 -6.75 -17.14
N LEU A 48 -24.72 -7.69 -16.20
CA LEU A 48 -23.75 -7.65 -15.11
C LEU A 48 -22.34 -7.75 -15.70
N ALA A 49 -21.48 -6.81 -15.35
CA ALA A 49 -20.09 -6.83 -15.76
C ALA A 49 -19.38 -8.04 -15.16
N ASN A 50 -18.62 -8.76 -15.98
CA ASN A 50 -17.90 -9.96 -15.57
C ASN A 50 -16.61 -9.60 -14.82
N TYR A 51 -16.76 -9.11 -13.59
CA TYR A 51 -15.64 -8.93 -12.66
C TYR A 51 -15.55 -10.12 -11.72
N LYS A 52 -14.33 -10.60 -11.47
CA LYS A 52 -14.09 -11.61 -10.43
C LYS A 52 -14.13 -10.91 -9.07
N TYR A 53 -15.13 -11.26 -8.25
CA TYR A 53 -15.23 -10.83 -6.87
C TYR A 53 -15.57 -12.03 -5.97
N ILE A 54 -15.31 -11.89 -4.68
CA ILE A 54 -15.64 -12.92 -3.68
C ILE A 54 -17.06 -12.65 -3.20
N ASN A 55 -17.91 -13.67 -3.20
CA ASN A 55 -19.26 -13.55 -2.66
C ASN A 55 -19.20 -13.43 -1.13
N TYR A 56 -20.12 -12.67 -0.55
CA TYR A 56 -20.25 -12.53 0.90
C TYR A 56 -20.35 -13.87 1.62
N ASP A 57 -21.16 -14.80 1.11
CA ASP A 57 -21.34 -16.12 1.74
C ASP A 57 -20.06 -16.95 1.74
N GLU A 58 -19.26 -16.84 0.67
CA GLU A 58 -17.96 -17.50 0.56
C GLU A 58 -16.97 -16.89 1.56
N PHE A 59 -16.91 -15.56 1.62
CA PHE A 59 -16.09 -14.83 2.57
C PHE A 59 -16.41 -15.22 4.03
N ILE A 60 -17.69 -15.29 4.41
CA ILE A 60 -18.08 -15.67 5.77
C ILE A 60 -17.71 -17.11 6.10
N LYS A 61 -17.88 -18.04 5.15
CA LYS A 61 -17.47 -19.44 5.32
C LYS A 61 -15.97 -19.55 5.56
N ASP A 62 -15.17 -18.90 4.73
CA ASP A 62 -13.71 -18.91 4.82
C ASP A 62 -13.23 -18.22 6.10
N PHE A 63 -13.81 -17.07 6.44
CA PHE A 63 -13.51 -16.37 7.68
C PHE A 63 -13.80 -17.23 8.91
N THR A 64 -14.93 -17.95 8.90
CA THR A 64 -15.29 -18.85 9.99
C THR A 64 -14.34 -20.05 10.08
N LEU A 65 -13.90 -20.58 8.93
CA LEU A 65 -12.90 -21.65 8.88
C LEU A 65 -11.57 -21.19 9.49
N ILE A 66 -11.05 -20.03 9.06
CA ILE A 66 -9.81 -19.47 9.59
C ILE A 66 -9.94 -19.17 11.08
N SER A 67 -11.07 -18.61 11.51
CA SER A 67 -11.35 -18.33 12.93
C SER A 67 -11.31 -19.61 13.78
N LYS A 68 -11.89 -20.71 13.29
CA LYS A 68 -11.80 -22.02 13.97
C LYS A 68 -10.37 -22.52 14.06
N MET A 69 -9.57 -22.36 13.01
CA MET A 69 -8.15 -22.74 13.03
C MET A 69 -7.35 -21.90 14.04
N ILE A 70 -7.62 -20.60 14.15
CA ILE A 70 -6.91 -19.72 15.10
C ILE A 70 -7.15 -20.14 16.55
N VAL A 71 -8.36 -20.60 16.87
CA VAL A 71 -8.74 -21.02 18.22
C VAL A 71 -8.32 -22.47 18.53
N ASP A 72 -7.84 -23.23 17.54
CA ASP A 72 -7.36 -24.60 17.76
C ASP A 72 -6.09 -24.61 18.63
N GLY A 73 -6.21 -25.15 19.84
CA GLY A 73 -5.14 -25.16 20.85
C GLY A 73 -3.83 -25.86 20.42
N PRO A 74 -3.89 -27.06 19.80
CA PRO A 74 -2.72 -27.72 19.23
C PRO A 74 -2.03 -26.87 18.16
N LEU A 75 -2.78 -26.29 17.21
CA LEU A 75 -2.22 -25.43 16.18
C LEU A 75 -1.59 -24.16 16.78
N GLN A 76 -2.27 -23.52 17.73
CA GLN A 76 -1.76 -22.34 18.42
C GLN A 76 -0.44 -22.64 19.15
N SER A 77 -0.38 -23.78 19.86
CA SER A 77 0.83 -24.23 20.56
C SER A 77 1.98 -24.53 19.60
N PHE A 78 1.69 -25.16 18.46
CA PHE A 78 2.67 -25.43 17.41
C PHE A 78 3.22 -24.13 16.82
N CYS A 79 2.34 -23.21 16.42
CA CYS A 79 2.72 -21.91 15.88
C CYS A 79 3.55 -21.10 16.89
N HIS A 80 3.17 -21.10 18.17
CA HIS A 80 3.95 -20.45 19.23
C HIS A 80 5.36 -21.02 19.35
N ARG A 81 5.52 -22.35 19.40
CA ARG A 81 6.84 -23.00 19.43
C ARG A 81 7.69 -22.64 18.21
N ARG A 82 7.08 -22.60 17.03
CA ARG A 82 7.76 -22.21 15.79
C ARG A 82 8.21 -20.75 15.82
N LEU A 83 7.37 -19.83 16.30
CA LEU A 83 7.73 -18.43 16.45
C LEU A 83 8.86 -18.24 17.47
N GLN A 84 8.82 -18.95 18.61
CA GLN A 84 9.92 -18.94 19.58
C GLN A 84 11.23 -19.45 18.98
N TYR A 85 11.18 -20.57 18.25
CA TYR A 85 12.35 -21.09 17.54
C TYR A 85 12.92 -20.07 16.55
N LEU A 86 12.09 -19.42 15.74
CA LEU A 86 12.53 -18.40 14.78
C LEU A 86 13.16 -17.19 15.49
N LYS A 87 12.58 -16.76 16.62
CA LYS A 87 13.14 -15.71 17.45
C LYS A 87 14.53 -16.08 17.98
N THR A 88 14.66 -17.23 18.64
CA THR A 88 15.96 -17.69 19.18
C THR A 88 17.00 -17.90 18.08
N LYS A 89 16.58 -18.41 16.91
CA LYS A 89 17.46 -18.52 15.74
C LYS A 89 17.98 -17.15 15.29
N HIS A 90 17.13 -16.12 15.28
CA HIS A 90 17.54 -14.76 14.93
C HIS A 90 18.46 -14.15 15.99
N GLU A 91 18.17 -14.33 17.27
CA GLU A 91 19.03 -13.87 18.38
C GLU A 91 20.44 -14.49 18.30
N LEU A 92 20.52 -15.79 18.02
CA LEU A 92 21.80 -16.47 17.80
C LEU A 92 22.53 -15.92 16.57
N HIS A 93 21.80 -15.67 15.48
CA HIS A 93 22.38 -15.06 14.28
C HIS A 93 22.99 -13.69 14.58
N THR A 94 22.29 -12.82 15.30
CA THR A 94 22.81 -11.53 15.73
C THR A 94 24.05 -11.69 16.58
N LEU A 95 24.03 -12.56 17.61
CA LEU A 95 25.18 -12.78 18.49
C LEU A 95 26.43 -13.25 17.74
N LEU A 96 26.28 -14.10 16.71
CA LEU A 96 27.41 -14.62 15.94
C LEU A 96 27.90 -13.65 14.85
N ASN A 97 27.02 -12.81 14.30
CA ASN A 97 27.32 -12.02 13.09
C ASN A 97 27.36 -10.51 13.30
N GLU A 98 27.04 -9.99 14.49
CA GLU A 98 26.96 -8.53 14.75
C GLU A 98 28.20 -7.76 14.27
N VAL A 99 29.41 -8.25 14.60
CA VAL A 99 30.67 -7.58 14.21
C VAL A 99 30.86 -7.58 12.70
N LYS A 100 30.47 -8.66 12.03
CA LYS A 100 30.56 -8.80 10.57
C LYS A 100 29.57 -7.87 9.88
N GLU A 101 28.32 -7.87 10.32
CA GLU A 101 27.27 -6.97 9.80
C GLU A 101 27.66 -5.50 10.00
N TRP A 102 28.24 -5.15 11.15
CA TRP A 102 28.71 -3.80 11.41
C TRP A 102 29.87 -3.38 10.50
N SER A 103 30.82 -4.27 10.23
CA SER A 103 31.91 -4.02 9.28
C SER A 103 31.38 -3.84 7.86
N GLU A 104 30.41 -4.64 7.44
CA GLU A 104 29.76 -4.52 6.13
C GLU A 104 29.00 -3.19 6.01
N ALA A 105 28.28 -2.78 7.05
CA ALA A 105 27.59 -1.49 7.09
C ALA A 105 28.58 -0.31 6.96
N LYS A 106 29.76 -0.39 7.61
CA LYS A 106 30.82 0.62 7.47
C LYS A 106 31.42 0.70 6.07
N SER A 107 31.49 -0.42 5.36
CA SER A 107 32.02 -0.45 3.99
C SER A 107 31.14 0.37 3.01
N ALA A 108 29.86 0.54 3.33
CA ALA A 108 28.91 1.30 2.54
C ALA A 108 28.58 2.65 3.20
N SER A 109 29.58 3.54 3.31
CA SER A 109 29.48 4.84 4.01
C SER A 109 28.30 5.72 3.59
N HIS A 110 27.86 5.63 2.32
CA HIS A 110 26.77 6.44 1.78
C HIS A 110 25.36 5.85 2.03
N ARG A 111 25.27 4.67 2.66
CA ARG A 111 24.04 3.93 2.97
C ARG A 111 23.79 3.85 4.47
N ASP A 112 23.83 5.01 5.12
CA ASP A 112 23.60 5.14 6.56
C ASP A 112 22.12 5.42 6.91
N PHE A 113 21.84 5.65 8.18
CA PHE A 113 20.48 5.94 8.64
C PHE A 113 19.89 7.18 7.95
N TYR A 114 20.67 8.20 7.59
CA TYR A 114 20.09 9.41 7.00
C TYR A 114 19.81 9.26 5.50
N ASN A 115 20.63 8.48 4.81
CA ASN A 115 20.58 8.32 3.36
C ASN A 115 19.68 7.16 2.89
N VAL A 116 19.37 6.21 3.77
CA VAL A 116 18.42 5.14 3.43
C VAL A 116 17.00 5.70 3.34
N ARG A 117 16.35 5.43 2.21
CA ARG A 117 14.94 5.80 1.97
C ARG A 117 14.04 4.99 2.90
N LYS A 118 13.27 5.71 3.72
CA LYS A 118 12.26 5.13 4.61
C LYS A 118 10.91 5.75 4.28
N VAL A 119 9.87 4.94 4.39
CA VAL A 119 8.50 5.35 4.11
C VAL A 119 7.66 4.99 5.33
N ASP A 120 6.86 5.95 5.79
CA ASP A 120 5.85 5.70 6.81
C ASP A 120 4.73 4.85 6.21
N THR A 121 4.55 3.64 6.73
CA THR A 121 3.58 2.66 6.20
C THR A 121 2.16 2.86 6.74
N HIS A 122 2.03 3.60 7.82
CA HIS A 122 0.75 3.94 8.43
C HIS A 122 0.79 5.38 8.95
N ILE A 123 0.18 6.29 8.19
CA ILE A 123 0.07 7.71 8.52
C ILE A 123 -1.34 8.19 8.20
N HIS A 124 -1.90 9.03 9.07
CA HIS A 124 -3.14 9.73 8.80
C HIS A 124 -2.81 11.11 8.27
N ALA A 125 -3.32 11.48 7.09
CA ALA A 125 -3.00 12.76 6.43
C ALA A 125 -3.26 13.97 7.35
N VAL A 126 -4.34 13.93 8.14
CA VAL A 126 -4.70 14.99 9.10
C VAL A 126 -3.67 15.14 10.23
N ALA A 127 -2.99 14.06 10.59
CA ALA A 127 -1.98 14.04 11.65
C ALA A 127 -0.54 14.11 11.11
N ALA A 128 -0.35 14.27 9.80
CA ALA A 128 0.97 14.28 9.18
C ALA A 128 1.80 15.53 9.54
N MET A 129 1.15 16.58 10.04
CA MET A 129 1.81 17.83 10.39
C MET A 129 2.15 17.90 11.87
N HIS A 130 3.38 18.32 12.18
CA HIS A 130 3.77 18.63 13.54
C HIS A 130 3.00 19.84 14.10
N GLN A 131 2.59 19.76 15.37
CA GLN A 131 1.73 20.75 16.04
C GLN A 131 2.24 22.19 15.92
N LYS A 132 3.54 22.43 16.11
CA LYS A 132 4.12 23.78 16.01
C LYS A 132 3.94 24.36 14.59
N THR A 133 4.12 23.54 13.57
CA THR A 133 3.95 23.95 12.16
C THR A 133 2.49 24.30 11.88
N SER A 134 1.55 23.46 12.32
CA SER A 134 0.12 23.69 12.17
C SER A 134 -0.35 24.95 12.92
N LEU A 135 0.13 25.15 14.16
CA LEU A 135 -0.19 26.33 14.96
C LEU A 135 0.34 27.61 14.32
N ASN A 136 1.58 27.59 13.83
CA ASN A 136 2.16 28.74 13.13
C ASN A 136 1.41 29.03 11.82
N PHE A 137 0.96 27.99 11.10
CA PHE A 137 0.12 28.16 9.92
C PHE A 137 -1.20 28.87 10.25
N MET A 138 -1.91 28.42 11.30
CA MET A 138 -3.17 29.04 11.74
C MET A 138 -2.97 30.50 12.16
N LYS A 139 -1.93 30.80 12.94
CA LYS A 139 -1.60 32.17 13.34
C LYS A 139 -1.33 33.06 12.13
N LYS A 140 -0.47 32.60 11.22
CA LYS A 140 -0.15 33.33 9.99
C LYS A 140 -1.38 33.58 9.13
N LYS A 141 -2.31 32.63 9.05
CA LYS A 141 -3.57 32.79 8.31
C LYS A 141 -4.57 33.71 9.00
N ALA A 142 -4.55 33.81 10.32
CA ALA A 142 -5.40 34.73 11.06
C ALA A 142 -4.89 36.18 11.00
N GLU A 143 -3.57 36.39 10.87
CA GLU A 143 -2.95 37.70 10.77
C GLU A 143 -3.06 38.31 9.36
N ILE A 144 -3.21 37.49 8.31
CA ILE A 144 -3.43 37.95 6.93
C ILE A 144 -4.95 38.11 6.73
N PRO A 145 -5.47 39.34 6.51
CA PRO A 145 -6.89 39.55 6.26
C PRO A 145 -7.37 38.72 5.06
N SER A 146 -8.59 38.19 5.14
CA SER A 146 -9.18 37.35 4.09
C SER A 146 -9.47 38.09 2.77
N ASP A 147 -9.41 39.43 2.78
CA ASP A 147 -9.85 40.30 1.69
C ASP A 147 -8.73 41.21 1.15
N MET A 148 -7.60 40.62 0.75
CA MET A 148 -6.69 41.16 -0.29
C MET A 148 -6.18 40.04 -1.19
#